data_AF-A0A0G1BEZ6-F1
#
_entry.id   AF-A0A0G1BEZ6-F1
#
_cell.length_a   1.000
_cell.length_b   1.000
_cell.length_c   1.000
_cell.angle_alpha   90.00
_cell.angle_beta   90.00
_cell.angle_gamma   90.00
#
_symmetry.space_group_name_H-M   'P 1'
#
loop_
_entity.id
_entity.type
_entity.pdbx_description
1 polymer ?
#
loop_
_entity_poly.entity_id
_entity_poly.type
_entity_poly.pdbx_seq_one_letter_code
_entity_poly.pdbx_strand_id
1 'polypeptide(L)'
;MAERLRNQIALSGKSGTIEDIYLTENGGLVETERFLALLGAHTPPNLTRSLTNEFMVGSYKTTDSGHAFIVLQTRDFANTFAGMLDWEGRLWEDFYKIFGTETPGQVTDLARSDFEDLLIKNKNARALKRADKTIAILYIFLDEKNLLIADNVETVTEVLARGMLR
;
A
#
# COMPACT_ATOMS: atom_id res chain seq x y z
N MET A 1 2.85 -14.58 5.43
CA MET A 1 3.54 -13.84 4.35
C MET A 1 3.91 -12.42 4.78
N ALA A 2 2.96 -11.59 5.22
CA ALA A 2 3.19 -10.19 5.61
C ALA A 2 4.42 -9.96 6.52
N GLU A 3 4.58 -10.75 7.59
CA GLU A 3 5.76 -10.64 8.49
C GLU A 3 7.09 -10.87 7.77
N ARG A 4 7.15 -11.82 6.83
CA ARG A 4 8.37 -12.07 6.03
C ARG A 4 8.68 -10.88 5.14
N LEU A 5 7.64 -10.28 4.55
CA LEU A 5 7.79 -9.09 3.72
C LEU A 5 8.29 -7.91 4.56
N ARG A 6 7.67 -7.64 5.71
CA ARG A 6 8.13 -6.61 6.66
C ARG A 6 9.61 -6.80 7.03
N ASN A 7 10.00 -8.02 7.37
CA ASN A 7 11.39 -8.32 7.73
C ASN A 7 12.35 -8.05 6.57
N GLN A 8 11.97 -8.38 5.34
CA GLN A 8 12.78 -8.08 4.16
C GLN A 8 12.98 -6.56 3.99
N ILE A 9 11.92 -5.79 4.19
CA ILE A 9 11.90 -4.32 4.08
C ILE A 9 12.75 -3.66 5.18
N ALA A 10 12.77 -4.22 6.39
CA ALA A 10 13.62 -3.73 7.47
C ALA A 10 15.12 -3.97 7.19
N LEU A 11 15.46 -5.01 6.41
CA LEU A 11 16.83 -5.41 6.12
C LEU A 11 17.40 -4.76 4.83
N SER A 12 16.57 -4.16 3.98
CA SER A 12 16.98 -3.64 2.67
C SER A 12 17.62 -2.25 2.71
N GLY A 13 18.42 -1.94 1.69
CA GLY A 13 18.72 -0.57 1.23
C GLY A 13 19.71 0.32 1.99
N LYS A 14 20.22 1.31 1.26
CA LYS A 14 20.79 2.55 1.80
C LYS A 14 19.68 3.60 1.91
N SER A 15 19.82 4.59 2.78
CA SER A 15 18.85 5.69 2.83
C SER A 15 18.72 6.36 1.46
N GLY A 16 17.50 6.69 1.05
CA GLY A 16 17.17 7.28 -0.24
C GLY A 16 17.03 6.29 -1.40
N THR A 17 17.11 4.97 -1.18
CA THR A 17 16.87 3.98 -2.24
C THR A 17 15.45 3.45 -2.25
N ILE A 18 14.93 3.19 -3.45
CA ILE A 18 13.73 2.39 -3.65
C ILE A 18 14.18 1.04 -4.19
N GLU A 19 13.68 -0.03 -3.57
CA GLU A 19 13.90 -1.40 -4.01
C GLU A 19 12.56 -2.04 -4.38
N ASP A 20 12.56 -2.82 -5.44
CA ASP A 20 11.43 -3.64 -5.87
C ASP A 20 11.58 -5.07 -5.35
N ILE A 21 10.50 -5.64 -4.83
CA ILE A 21 10.44 -6.96 -4.23
C ILE A 21 9.54 -7.85 -5.08
N TYR A 22 10.15 -8.72 -5.87
CA TYR A 22 9.44 -9.72 -6.67
C TYR A 22 9.05 -10.94 -5.82
N LEU A 23 7.77 -11.30 -5.87
CA LEU A 23 7.27 -12.51 -5.24
C LEU A 23 7.23 -13.63 -6.27
N THR A 24 7.73 -14.80 -5.89
CA THR A 24 7.69 -16.00 -6.72
C THR A 24 7.02 -17.16 -6.00
N GLU A 25 6.24 -17.94 -6.74
CA GLU A 25 5.61 -19.18 -6.28
C GLU A 25 5.78 -20.23 -7.37
N ASN A 26 6.31 -21.41 -7.03
CA ASN A 26 6.58 -22.50 -7.97
C ASN A 26 7.41 -22.11 -9.22
N GLY A 27 8.32 -21.14 -9.08
CA GLY A 27 9.19 -20.68 -10.17
C GLY A 27 8.57 -19.64 -11.11
N GLY A 28 7.32 -19.24 -10.89
CA GLY A 28 6.65 -18.14 -11.59
C GLY A 28 6.54 -16.89 -10.72
N LEU A 29 6.35 -15.72 -11.36
CA LEU A 29 5.96 -14.50 -10.66
C LEU A 29 4.55 -14.63 -10.11
N VAL A 30 4.35 -14.17 -8.88
CA VAL A 30 3.02 -14.06 -8.28
C VAL A 30 2.28 -12.92 -8.98
N GLU A 31 1.00 -13.12 -9.28
CA GLU A 31 0.10 -12.10 -9.84
C GLU A 31 -0.75 -11.42 -8.75
N THR A 32 -1.36 -10.27 -9.06
CA THR A 32 -2.12 -9.43 -8.12
C THR A 32 -3.16 -10.20 -7.30
N GLU A 33 -4.02 -11.00 -7.93
CA GLU A 33 -5.06 -11.75 -7.23
C GLU A 33 -4.46 -12.76 -6.24
N ARG A 34 -3.40 -13.45 -6.65
CA ARG A 34 -2.69 -14.41 -5.81
C ARG A 34 -1.97 -13.71 -4.65
N PHE A 35 -1.37 -12.54 -4.90
CA PHE A 35 -0.75 -11.70 -3.87
C PHE A 35 -1.75 -11.29 -2.79
N LEU A 36 -2.91 -10.74 -3.19
CA LEU A 36 -3.98 -10.34 -2.27
C LEU A 36 -4.50 -11.55 -1.47
N ALA A 37 -4.68 -12.70 -2.11
CA ALA A 37 -5.08 -13.93 -1.44
C ALA A 37 -4.04 -14.41 -0.41
N LEU A 38 -2.74 -14.33 -0.73
CA LEU A 38 -1.66 -14.70 0.19
C LEU A 38 -1.53 -13.73 1.39
N LEU A 39 -1.96 -12.49 1.23
CA LEU A 39 -2.11 -11.55 2.35
C LEU A 39 -3.33 -11.85 3.22
N GLY A 40 -4.31 -12.59 2.68
CA GLY A 40 -5.63 -12.75 3.31
C GLY A 40 -6.46 -11.46 3.21
N ALA A 41 -6.23 -10.66 2.17
CA ALA A 41 -6.89 -9.39 1.97
C ALA A 41 -8.38 -9.58 1.64
N HIS A 42 -9.22 -8.72 2.20
CA HIS A 42 -10.66 -8.67 1.97
C HIS A 42 -10.99 -7.71 0.83
N THR A 43 -10.28 -7.82 -0.30
CA THR A 43 -10.45 -6.94 -1.45
C THR A 43 -11.86 -7.08 -2.04
N PRO A 44 -12.59 -5.96 -2.25
CA PRO A 44 -13.91 -5.99 -2.88
C PRO A 44 -13.88 -6.63 -4.28
N PRO A 45 -14.86 -7.47 -4.67
CA PRO A 45 -14.81 -8.17 -5.95
C PRO A 45 -14.79 -7.26 -7.19
N ASN A 46 -15.41 -6.09 -7.11
CA ASN A 46 -15.32 -5.05 -8.15
C ASN A 46 -13.88 -4.53 -8.30
N LEU A 47 -13.19 -4.29 -7.18
CA LEU A 47 -11.79 -3.87 -7.17
C LEU A 47 -10.89 -4.95 -7.76
N THR A 48 -11.01 -6.21 -7.34
CA THR A 48 -10.18 -7.30 -7.90
C THR A 48 -10.29 -7.40 -9.41
N ARG A 49 -11.51 -7.22 -9.97
CA ARG A 49 -11.74 -7.27 -11.43
C ARG A 49 -11.21 -6.04 -12.18
N SER A 50 -11.06 -4.90 -11.51
CA SER A 50 -10.58 -3.66 -12.12
C SER A 50 -9.05 -3.50 -12.06
N LEU A 51 -8.34 -4.41 -11.39
CA LEU A 51 -6.88 -4.45 -11.33
C LEU A 51 -6.28 -5.32 -12.43
N THR A 52 -5.06 -5.03 -12.90
CA THR A 52 -4.30 -5.94 -13.78
C THR A 52 -3.67 -7.09 -12.97
N ASN A 53 -3.01 -8.01 -13.66
CA ASN A 53 -2.27 -9.10 -13.01
C ASN A 53 -0.92 -8.65 -12.43
N GLU A 54 -0.50 -7.41 -12.73
CA GLU A 54 0.77 -6.84 -12.29
C GLU A 54 0.60 -6.00 -11.03
N PHE A 55 1.55 -6.14 -10.12
CA PHE A 55 1.71 -5.29 -8.95
C PHE A 55 3.19 -5.12 -8.64
N MET A 56 3.49 -4.12 -7.82
CA MET A 56 4.82 -3.90 -7.27
C MET A 56 4.72 -3.88 -5.76
N VAL A 57 5.68 -4.52 -5.09
CA VAL A 57 5.92 -4.30 -3.66
C VAL A 57 7.27 -3.64 -3.54
N GLY A 58 7.28 -2.43 -3.01
CA GLY A 58 8.49 -1.66 -2.84
C GLY A 58 8.84 -1.41 -1.39
N SER A 59 10.12 -1.14 -1.17
CA SER A 59 10.60 -0.48 0.06
C SER A 59 11.27 0.82 -0.27
N TYR A 60 10.95 1.88 0.48
CA TYR A 60 11.68 3.13 0.51
C TYR A 60 12.33 3.31 1.88
N LYS A 61 13.64 3.51 1.91
CA LYS A 61 14.38 3.71 3.16
C LYS A 61 14.63 5.18 3.41
N THR A 62 14.07 5.70 4.49
CA THR A 62 14.42 7.01 5.03
C THR A 62 15.68 6.87 5.90
N THR A 63 16.16 7.98 6.44
CA THR A 63 17.30 7.99 7.36
C THR A 63 17.05 7.12 8.61
N ASP A 64 15.79 7.03 9.03
CA ASP A 64 15.41 6.46 10.32
C ASP A 64 14.71 5.09 10.20
N SER A 65 14.06 4.80 9.07
CA SER A 65 13.27 3.56 8.91
C SER A 65 13.06 3.13 7.46
N GLY A 66 12.83 1.83 7.27
CA GLY A 66 12.34 1.26 6.02
C GLY A 66 10.82 1.32 5.96
N HIS A 67 10.27 1.82 4.86
CA HIS A 67 8.85 1.97 4.63
C HIS A 67 8.40 1.13 3.45
N ALA A 68 7.38 0.31 3.66
CA ALA A 68 6.78 -0.47 2.59
C ALA A 68 5.88 0.41 1.73
N PHE A 69 5.72 0.05 0.47
CA PHE A 69 4.60 0.49 -0.36
C PHE A 69 4.20 -0.58 -1.36
N ILE A 70 2.99 -0.46 -1.87
CA ILE A 70 2.43 -1.37 -2.86
C ILE A 70 1.88 -0.53 -3.98
N VAL A 71 2.19 -0.90 -5.22
CA VAL A 71 1.55 -0.35 -6.41
C VAL A 71 0.66 -1.43 -7.00
N LEU A 72 -0.62 -1.13 -7.12
CA LEU A 72 -1.59 -1.94 -7.87
C LEU A 72 -1.87 -1.23 -9.19
N GLN A 73 -1.81 -1.97 -10.29
CA GLN A 73 -2.16 -1.41 -11.59
C GLN A 73 -3.65 -1.61 -11.87
N THR A 74 -4.28 -0.58 -12.45
CA THR A 74 -5.71 -0.58 -12.80
C THR A 74 -5.92 -0.65 -14.31
N ARG A 75 -6.90 -1.47 -14.72
CA ARG A 75 -7.45 -1.51 -16.08
C ARG A 75 -8.75 -0.72 -16.21
N ASP A 76 -9.34 -0.30 -15.10
CA ASP A 76 -10.56 0.50 -15.02
C ASP A 76 -10.50 1.42 -13.79
N PHE A 77 -10.17 2.69 -14.03
CA PHE A 77 -9.97 3.67 -12.98
C PHE A 77 -11.24 3.89 -12.14
N ALA A 78 -12.40 4.01 -12.78
CA ALA A 78 -13.64 4.34 -12.08
C ALA A 78 -14.07 3.22 -11.12
N ASN A 79 -13.98 1.96 -11.60
CA ASN A 79 -14.28 0.80 -10.75
C ASN A 79 -13.22 0.60 -9.66
N THR A 80 -11.95 0.89 -9.94
CA THR A 80 -10.88 0.83 -8.93
C THR A 80 -11.09 1.88 -7.84
N PHE A 81 -11.42 3.11 -8.21
CA PHE A 81 -11.69 4.18 -7.24
C PHE A 81 -12.88 3.84 -6.35
N ALA A 82 -14.02 3.41 -6.93
CA ALA A 82 -15.19 2.99 -6.16
C ALA A 82 -14.87 1.80 -5.24
N GLY A 83 -14.14 0.81 -5.75
CA GLY A 83 -13.72 -0.36 -4.97
C GLY A 83 -12.75 -0.02 -3.84
N MET A 84 -11.91 1.01 -3.98
CA MET A 84 -11.06 1.48 -2.89
C MET A 84 -11.85 2.11 -1.75
N LEU A 85 -12.90 2.89 -2.06
CA LEU A 85 -13.80 3.44 -1.04
C LEU A 85 -14.49 2.32 -0.25
N ASP A 86 -14.96 1.27 -0.95
CA ASP A 86 -15.54 0.09 -0.30
C ASP A 86 -14.50 -0.65 0.57
N TRP A 87 -13.23 -0.64 0.17
CA TRP A 87 -12.14 -1.34 0.87
C TRP A 87 -11.65 -0.61 2.12
N GLU A 88 -11.88 0.71 2.26
CA GLU A 88 -11.42 1.53 3.40
C GLU A 88 -11.75 0.87 4.76
N GLY A 89 -12.94 0.28 4.90
CA GLY A 89 -13.38 -0.38 6.14
C GLY A 89 -12.62 -1.66 6.53
N ARG A 90 -11.76 -2.19 5.64
CA ARG A 90 -10.92 -3.38 5.88
C ARG A 90 -9.45 -3.15 5.57
N LEU A 91 -9.11 -2.08 4.86
CA LEU A 91 -7.77 -1.83 4.33
C LEU A 91 -6.71 -1.86 5.45
N TRP A 92 -7.01 -1.28 6.61
CA TRP A 92 -6.10 -1.34 7.75
C TRP A 92 -5.87 -2.77 8.26
N GLU A 93 -6.94 -3.54 8.46
CA GLU A 93 -6.86 -4.93 8.94
C GLU A 93 -6.08 -5.83 7.97
N ASP A 94 -6.16 -5.55 6.68
CA ASP A 94 -5.47 -6.32 5.63
C ASP A 94 -3.97 -6.04 5.57
N PHE A 95 -3.56 -4.82 5.92
CA PHE A 95 -2.19 -4.35 5.70
C PHE A 95 -1.40 -3.98 6.96
N TYR A 96 -2.00 -3.95 8.16
CA TYR A 96 -1.27 -3.57 9.39
C TYR A 96 -0.08 -4.49 9.70
N LYS A 97 -0.08 -5.74 9.23
CA LYS A 97 1.07 -6.67 9.35
C LYS A 97 2.23 -6.34 8.41
N ILE A 98 1.99 -5.49 7.40
CA ILE A 98 3.03 -4.95 6.53
C ILE A 98 3.46 -3.58 7.08
N PHE A 99 2.52 -2.64 7.22
CA PHE A 99 2.82 -1.23 7.52
C PHE A 99 2.91 -0.88 9.02
N GLY A 100 2.23 -1.65 9.88
CA GLY A 100 1.94 -1.23 11.24
C GLY A 100 2.90 -1.72 12.34
N THR A 101 3.36 -0.83 13.22
CA THR A 101 4.10 -1.16 14.45
C THR A 101 3.21 -1.14 15.70
N GLU A 102 1.88 -1.17 15.50
CA GLU A 102 0.89 -0.95 16.53
C GLU A 102 0.72 -2.15 17.47
N THR A 103 0.41 -1.84 18.72
CA THR A 103 -0.10 -2.82 19.68
C THR A 103 -1.49 -3.31 19.24
N PRO A 104 -1.94 -4.50 19.70
CA PRO A 104 -3.27 -5.02 19.34
C PRO A 104 -4.44 -4.06 19.65
N GLY A 105 -4.33 -3.26 20.72
CA GLY A 105 -5.34 -2.23 21.04
C GLY A 105 -5.38 -1.12 19.99
N GLN A 106 -4.23 -0.57 19.63
CA GLN A 106 -4.11 0.45 18.59
C GLN A 106 -4.57 -0.06 17.21
N VAL A 107 -4.30 -1.33 16.87
CA VAL A 107 -4.83 -1.93 15.63
C VAL A 107 -6.35 -1.91 15.64
N THR A 108 -6.98 -2.26 16.77
CA THR A 108 -8.44 -2.29 16.92
C THR A 108 -9.05 -0.89 16.85
N ASP A 109 -8.39 0.10 17.45
CA ASP A 109 -8.86 1.50 17.44
C ASP A 109 -8.80 2.09 16.02
N LEU A 110 -7.70 1.82 15.30
CA LEU A 110 -7.55 2.22 13.90
C LEU A 110 -8.55 1.53 12.97
N ALA A 111 -8.85 0.24 13.19
CA ALA A 111 -9.85 -0.49 12.40
C ALA A 111 -11.28 0.10 12.53
N ARG A 112 -11.53 0.92 13.56
CA ARG A 112 -12.81 1.62 13.77
C ARG A 112 -12.78 3.09 13.35
N SER A 113 -11.63 3.57 12.89
CA SER A 113 -11.44 4.96 12.50
C SER A 113 -11.72 5.13 11.01
N ASP A 114 -12.21 6.31 10.64
CA ASP A 114 -12.53 6.62 9.24
C ASP A 114 -11.31 7.13 8.49
N PHE A 115 -11.26 6.85 7.18
CA PHE A 115 -10.33 7.49 6.26
C PHE A 115 -10.72 8.96 6.05
N GLU A 116 -9.71 9.81 5.99
CA GLU A 116 -9.83 11.25 5.77
C GLU A 116 -9.17 11.67 4.46
N ASP A 117 -9.64 12.77 3.86
CA ASP A 117 -8.99 13.36 2.69
C ASP A 117 -7.64 13.99 3.03
N LEU A 118 -6.69 13.86 2.11
CA LEU A 118 -5.36 14.43 2.18
C LEU A 118 -4.91 14.90 0.79
N LEU A 119 -4.23 16.04 0.72
CA LEU A 119 -3.64 16.54 -0.53
C LEU A 119 -2.12 16.34 -0.52
N ILE A 120 -1.60 15.55 -1.45
CA ILE A 120 -0.15 15.30 -1.60
C ILE A 120 0.25 15.70 -3.03
N LYS A 121 1.14 16.68 -3.17
CA LYS A 121 1.66 17.14 -4.48
C LYS A 121 0.54 17.38 -5.53
N ASN A 122 -0.52 18.07 -5.11
CA ASN A 122 -1.72 18.37 -5.94
C ASN A 122 -2.53 17.14 -6.39
N LYS A 123 -2.39 16.01 -5.71
CA LYS A 123 -3.20 14.81 -5.92
C LYS A 123 -3.97 14.47 -4.65
N ASN A 124 -5.23 14.07 -4.82
CA ASN A 124 -6.07 13.63 -3.72
C ASN A 124 -5.64 12.23 -3.26
N ALA A 125 -5.43 12.12 -1.97
CA ALA A 125 -5.15 10.88 -1.27
C ALA A 125 -6.21 10.69 -0.17
N ARG A 126 -6.36 9.45 0.26
CA ARG A 126 -7.20 9.07 1.40
C ARG A 126 -6.29 8.42 2.43
N ALA A 127 -6.42 8.83 3.68
CA ALA A 127 -5.51 8.40 4.74
C ALA A 127 -6.24 8.05 6.03
N LEU A 128 -5.80 6.98 6.67
CA LEU A 128 -6.12 6.64 8.04
C LEU A 128 -5.01 7.17 8.95
N LYS A 129 -5.39 7.92 9.99
CA LYS A 129 -4.43 8.55 10.91
C LYS A 129 -4.48 7.91 12.29
N ARG A 130 -3.33 7.84 12.94
CA ARG A 130 -3.20 7.49 14.35
C ARG A 130 -3.71 8.62 15.25
N ALA A 131 -3.85 8.32 16.53
CA ALA A 131 -4.26 9.28 17.55
C ALA A 131 -3.35 10.53 17.61
N ASP A 132 -2.05 10.36 17.33
CA ASP A 132 -1.06 11.44 17.25
C ASP A 132 -1.06 12.21 15.92
N LYS A 133 -2.03 11.93 15.04
CA LYS A 133 -2.19 12.50 13.69
C LYS A 133 -1.14 12.06 12.66
N THR A 134 -0.26 11.11 13.00
CA THR A 134 0.61 10.46 12.00
C THR A 134 -0.19 9.52 11.10
N ILE A 135 0.31 9.26 9.88
CA ILE A 135 -0.34 8.36 8.92
C ILE A 135 -0.12 6.91 9.33
N ALA A 136 -1.19 6.14 9.53
CA ALA A 136 -1.11 4.69 9.70
C ALA A 136 -1.03 3.98 8.35
N ILE A 137 -1.89 4.39 7.42
CA ILE A 137 -1.93 3.92 6.04
C ILE A 137 -2.58 5.01 5.19
N LEU A 138 -2.17 5.12 3.93
CA LEU A 138 -2.82 5.96 2.93
C LEU A 138 -2.85 5.24 1.59
N TYR A 139 -3.72 5.72 0.71
CA TYR A 139 -3.64 5.39 -0.71
C TYR A 139 -3.85 6.62 -1.60
N ILE A 140 -3.28 6.56 -2.80
CA ILE A 140 -3.28 7.64 -3.78
C ILE A 140 -3.17 7.09 -5.19
N PHE A 141 -3.95 7.64 -6.12
CA PHE A 141 -3.75 7.37 -7.54
C PHE A 141 -2.62 8.23 -8.08
N LEU A 142 -1.51 7.60 -8.45
CA LEU A 142 -0.36 8.27 -9.08
C LEU A 142 -0.75 8.77 -10.47
N ASP A 143 -1.57 7.99 -11.17
CA ASP A 143 -2.26 8.32 -12.42
C ASP A 143 -3.49 7.40 -12.58
N GLU A 144 -4.12 7.38 -13.76
CA GLU A 144 -5.31 6.55 -14.03
C GLU A 144 -5.03 5.04 -14.08
N LYS A 145 -3.75 4.64 -14.15
CA LYS A 145 -3.28 3.26 -14.26
C LYS A 145 -2.62 2.75 -12.98
N ASN A 146 -2.22 3.63 -12.06
CA ASN A 146 -1.38 3.28 -10.93
C ASN A 146 -1.96 3.78 -9.60
N LEU A 147 -2.35 2.82 -8.74
CA LEU A 147 -2.77 3.06 -7.36
C LEU A 147 -1.62 2.69 -6.41
N LEU A 148 -1.20 3.63 -5.58
CA LEU A 148 -0.20 3.43 -4.53
C LEU A 148 -0.89 3.30 -3.16
N ILE A 149 -0.45 2.32 -2.37
CA ILE A 149 -0.77 2.17 -0.95
C ILE A 149 0.54 2.27 -0.17
N ALA A 150 0.60 3.12 0.85
CA ALA A 150 1.82 3.35 1.64
C ALA A 150 1.50 3.70 3.10
N ASP A 151 2.53 3.73 3.95
CA ASP A 151 2.41 4.08 5.37
C ASP A 151 2.80 5.53 5.68
N ASN A 152 3.33 6.29 4.70
CA ASN A 152 3.77 7.66 4.91
C ASN A 152 3.81 8.50 3.62
N VAL A 153 3.83 9.83 3.80
CA VAL A 153 3.80 10.83 2.70
C VAL A 153 5.16 10.98 1.98
N GLU A 154 6.27 10.69 2.64
CA GLU A 154 7.60 10.78 2.05
C GLU A 154 7.78 9.72 0.96
N THR A 155 7.39 8.46 1.23
CA THR A 155 7.38 7.38 0.23
C THR A 155 6.55 7.76 -0.99
N VAL A 156 5.36 8.33 -0.81
CA VAL A 156 4.50 8.80 -1.92
C VAL A 156 5.22 9.87 -2.74
N THR A 157 5.84 10.84 -2.07
CA THR A 157 6.55 11.93 -2.71
C THR A 157 7.71 11.42 -3.56
N GLU A 158 8.46 10.45 -3.04
CA GLU A 158 9.58 9.85 -3.75
C GLU A 158 9.15 8.99 -4.94
N VAL A 159 8.09 8.19 -4.79
CA VAL A 159 7.53 7.40 -5.90
C VAL A 159 7.03 8.32 -7.02
N LEU A 160 6.35 9.43 -6.68
CA LEU A 160 5.93 10.45 -7.64
C LEU A 160 7.13 11.13 -8.33
N ALA A 161 8.18 11.46 -7.58
CA ALA A 161 9.35 12.17 -8.10
C ALA A 161 10.15 11.35 -9.12
N ARG A 162 10.22 10.03 -8.92
CA ARG A 162 11.01 9.14 -9.78
C ARG A 162 10.29 8.70 -11.06
N GLY A 163 9.00 8.98 -11.19
CA GLY A 163 8.21 8.62 -12.37
C GLY A 163 8.28 7.13 -12.70
N MET A 164 8.37 6.28 -11.67
CA MET A 164 8.71 4.85 -11.78
C MET A 164 7.71 3.99 -12.54
N LEU A 165 6.57 4.53 -12.93
CA LEU A 165 5.48 3.80 -13.57
C LEU A 165 5.14 4.54 -14.87
N ARG A 166 5.86 4.21 -15.95
CA ARG A 166 5.55 4.64 -17.32
C ARG A 166 5.14 3.44 -18.14
#